data_AF-A0A6B3E6U0-F1
#
_entry.id   AF-A0A6B3E6U0-F1
#
_cell.length_a   1.000
_cell.length_b   1.000
_cell.length_c   1.000
_cell.angle_alpha   90.00
_cell.angle_beta   90.00
_cell.angle_gamma   90.00
#
_symmetry.space_group_name_H-M   'P 1'
#
loop_
_entity.id
_entity.type
_entity.pdbx_description
1 polymer ?
#
loop_
_entity_poly.entity_id
_entity_poly.type
_entity_poly.pdbx_seq_one_letter_code
_entity_poly.pdbx_strand_id
1 'polypeptide(L)'
;RGVTCNPGAIATKLAEIAPHIKPVWISGRARVPLLPPGTEHVVPGTPRYQEAMGRATYLVNNVNFPTGWEKRPGQLHLQTHHG
;
A
#
# COMPACT_ATOMS: atom_id res chain seq x y z
N ARG A 1 -4.97 9.85 -1.61
CA ARG A 1 -5.63 9.60 -0.30
C ARG A 1 -4.55 9.19 0.68
N GLY A 2 -4.71 9.51 1.97
CA GLY A 2 -3.70 9.23 3.02
C GLY A 2 -3.90 7.87 3.70
N VAL A 3 -3.21 7.67 4.82
CA VAL A 3 -3.30 6.49 5.69
C VAL A 3 -4.64 6.47 6.43
N THR A 4 -5.69 5.96 5.78
CA THR A 4 -7.08 6.12 6.24
C THR A 4 -7.96 4.95 5.77
N CYS A 5 -9.22 4.93 6.21
CA CYS A 5 -10.23 3.93 5.82
C CYS A 5 -9.78 2.50 6.19
N ASN A 6 -10.35 1.50 5.52
CA ASN A 6 -10.08 0.08 5.75
C ASN A 6 -8.59 -0.26 5.66
N PRO A 7 -7.81 0.23 4.67
CA PRO A 7 -6.36 0.00 4.63
C PRO A 7 -5.62 0.62 5.82
N GLY A 8 -6.03 1.80 6.29
CA GLY A 8 -5.45 2.44 7.47
C GLY A 8 -5.72 1.65 8.76
N ALA A 9 -6.94 1.13 8.90
CA ALA A 9 -7.31 0.27 10.03
C ALA A 9 -6.51 -1.04 10.02
N ILE A 10 -6.36 -1.68 8.86
CA ILE A 10 -5.52 -2.87 8.69
C ILE A 10 -4.06 -2.55 9.07
N ALA A 11 -3.48 -1.45 8.57
CA ALA A 11 -2.10 -1.06 8.90
C ALA A 11 -1.91 -0.84 10.41
N THR A 12 -2.89 -0.21 11.07
CA THR A 12 -2.89 -0.02 12.53
C THR A 12 -2.88 -1.36 13.25
N LYS A 13 -3.79 -2.28 12.87
CA LYS A 13 -3.86 -3.59 13.53
C LYS A 13 -2.62 -4.45 13.26
N LEU A 14 -2.04 -4.37 12.06
CA LEU A 14 -0.79 -5.05 11.73
C LEU A 14 0.36 -4.63 12.64
N ALA A 15 0.45 -3.34 13.01
CA ALA A 15 1.46 -2.88 13.94
C ALA A 15 1.36 -3.56 15.31
N GLU A 16 0.15 -3.93 15.74
CA GLU A 16 -0.09 -4.64 17.00
C GLU A 16 0.21 -6.14 16.91
N ILE A 17 -0.30 -6.82 15.87
CA ILE A 17 -0.31 -8.30 15.83
C ILE A 17 0.78 -8.91 14.94
N ALA A 18 1.35 -8.12 14.03
CA ALA A 18 2.35 -8.56 13.07
C ALA A 18 3.38 -7.46 12.76
N PRO A 19 4.11 -6.95 13.78
CA PRO A 19 5.02 -5.80 13.61
C PRO A 19 6.22 -6.06 12.68
N HIS A 20 6.47 -7.33 12.34
CA HIS A 20 7.46 -7.74 11.34
C HIS A 20 7.01 -7.44 9.90
N ILE A 21 5.71 -7.25 9.66
CA ILE A 21 5.18 -6.77 8.38
C ILE A 21 5.27 -5.24 8.36
N LYS A 22 6.06 -4.70 7.43
CA LYS A 22 6.23 -3.25 7.27
C LYS A 22 5.36 -2.74 6.12
N PRO A 23 4.30 -1.94 6.39
CA PRO A 23 3.46 -1.38 5.34
C PRO A 23 4.21 -0.27 4.59
N VAL A 24 4.09 -0.28 3.26
CA VAL A 24 4.60 0.76 2.36
C VAL A 24 3.40 1.37 1.62
N TRP A 25 3.22 2.67 1.72
CA TRP A 25 2.08 3.37 1.12
C TRP A 25 2.38 3.85 -0.29
N ILE A 26 1.49 3.57 -1.24
CA ILE A 26 1.58 4.16 -2.58
C ILE A 26 0.90 5.53 -2.54
N SER A 27 1.66 6.60 -2.73
CA SER A 27 1.14 7.98 -2.71
C SER A 27 1.62 8.77 -3.92
N GLY A 28 0.71 9.50 -4.56
CA GLY A 28 1.08 10.41 -5.64
C GLY A 28 1.98 11.54 -5.12
N ARG A 29 2.95 11.98 -5.93
CA ARG A 29 3.99 12.96 -5.52
C ARG A 29 3.42 14.20 -4.81
N ALA A 30 2.36 14.79 -5.34
CA ALA A 30 1.72 15.98 -4.75
C ALA A 30 1.06 15.73 -3.37
N ARG A 31 0.80 14.47 -3.00
CA ARG A 31 0.13 14.08 -1.76
C ARG A 31 1.10 13.55 -0.70
N VAL A 32 2.35 13.29 -1.04
CA VAL A 32 3.40 12.89 -0.10
C VAL A 32 3.50 13.85 1.10
N PRO A 33 3.48 15.19 0.92
CA PRO A 33 3.54 16.13 2.05
C PRO A 33 2.34 16.03 3.02
N LEU A 34 1.25 15.36 2.63
CA LEU A 34 0.05 15.20 3.44
C LEU A 34 0.01 13.87 4.23
N LEU A 35 1.05 13.03 4.08
CA LEU A 35 1.12 11.78 4.83
C LEU A 35 1.49 12.05 6.30
N PRO A 36 1.00 11.21 7.24
CA PRO A 36 1.47 11.27 8.61
C PRO A 36 3.01 11.16 8.68
N PRO A 37 3.68 11.87 9.62
CA PRO A 37 5.13 11.77 9.78
C PRO A 37 5.61 10.33 9.94
N GLY A 38 6.73 9.99 9.30
CA GLY A 38 7.30 8.64 9.35
C GLY A 38 6.58 7.60 8.47
N THR A 39 5.56 7.98 7.69
CA THR A 39 4.90 7.06 6.76
C THR A 39 5.86 6.65 5.63
N GLU A 40 6.31 5.40 5.67
CA GLU A 40 7.04 4.77 4.58
C GLU A 40 6.16 4.72 3.32
N HIS A 41 6.66 5.23 2.20
CA HIS A 41 5.86 5.39 0.99
C HIS A 41 6.70 5.34 -0.30
N VAL A 42 6.01 5.04 -1.40
CA VAL A 42 6.55 5.06 -2.76
C VAL A 42 5.64 5.86 -3.69
N VAL A 43 6.25 6.47 -4.71
CA VAL A 43 5.53 7.27 -5.72
C VAL A 43 5.33 6.45 -6.99
N PRO A 44 4.10 6.34 -7.52
CA PRO A 44 3.83 5.66 -8.79
C PRO A 44 4.78 6.09 -9.91
N GLY A 45 5.24 5.13 -10.71
CA GLY A 45 6.14 5.36 -11.84
C GLY A 45 7.63 5.47 -11.48
N THR A 46 8.00 5.39 -10.21
CA THR A 46 9.42 5.35 -9.80
C THR A 46 9.98 3.92 -9.78
N PRO A 47 11.31 3.71 -9.87
CA PRO A 47 11.90 2.38 -9.73
C PRO A 47 11.56 1.71 -8.39
N ARG A 48 11.56 2.48 -7.28
CA ARG A 48 11.16 1.98 -5.95
C ARG A 48 9.70 1.52 -5.92
N TYR A 49 8.81 2.19 -6.66
CA TYR A 49 7.43 1.72 -6.81
C TYR A 49 7.37 0.40 -7.57
N GLN A 50 8.12 0.24 -8.67
CA GLN A 50 8.15 -1.02 -9.40
C GLN A 50 8.69 -2.17 -8.53
N GLU A 51 9.75 -1.91 -7.78
CA GLU A 51 10.31 -2.87 -6.82
C GLU A 51 9.28 -3.25 -5.74
N ALA A 52 8.61 -2.26 -5.12
CA ALA A 52 7.61 -2.51 -4.11
C ALA A 52 6.45 -3.36 -4.66
N MET A 53 5.94 -3.03 -5.85
CA MET A 53 4.87 -3.76 -6.52
C MET A 53 5.29 -5.20 -6.87
N GLY A 54 6.53 -5.41 -7.31
CA GLY A 54 7.05 -6.74 -7.68
C GLY A 54 7.40 -7.64 -6.49
N ARG A 55 7.71 -7.06 -5.32
CA ARG A 55 8.16 -7.81 -4.13
C ARG A 55 7.08 -8.00 -3.08
N ALA A 56 6.06 -7.15 -3.03
CA ALA A 56 5.04 -7.19 -1.99
C ALA A 56 4.28 -8.53 -1.99
N THR A 57 4.21 -9.18 -0.83
CA THR A 57 3.34 -10.36 -0.63
C THR A 57 1.87 -9.95 -0.54
N TYR A 58 1.58 -8.82 0.11
CA TYR A 58 0.21 -8.32 0.30
C TYR A 58 0.06 -6.95 -0.37
N LEU A 59 -0.92 -6.83 -1.27
CA LEU A 59 -1.34 -5.57 -1.84
C LEU A 59 -2.77 -5.30 -1.37
N VAL A 60 -2.93 -4.28 -0.53
CA VAL A 60 -4.21 -3.92 0.09
C VAL A 60 -4.72 -2.63 -0.52
N ASN A 61 -5.98 -2.63 -0.97
CA ASN A 61 -6.57 -1.45 -1.61
C ASN A 61 -8.06 -1.33 -1.28
N ASN A 62 -8.59 -0.10 -1.30
CA ASN A 62 -10.02 0.20 -1.15
C ASN A 62 -10.64 0.80 -2.43
N VAL A 63 -9.83 1.01 -3.45
CA VAL A 63 -10.22 1.43 -4.81
C VAL A 63 -9.64 0.44 -5.83
N ASN A 64 -9.63 0.79 -7.10
CA ASN A 64 -9.12 -0.09 -8.16
C ASN A 64 -7.60 -0.30 -8.05
N PHE A 65 -7.16 -1.52 -8.30
CA PHE A 65 -5.75 -1.79 -8.58
C PHE A 65 -5.36 -1.21 -9.95
N PRO A 66 -4.10 -0.79 -10.14
CA PRO A 66 -3.63 -0.26 -11.42
C PRO A 66 -3.77 -1.32 -12.51
N THR A 67 -4.19 -0.88 -13.71
CA THR A 67 -4.18 -1.70 -14.91
C THR A 67 -2.75 -1.90 -15.41
N GLY A 68 -2.49 -3.03 -16.09
CA GLY A 68 -1.16 -3.33 -16.66
C GLY A 68 -0.16 -3.95 -15.68
N TRP A 69 -0.58 -4.30 -14.47
CA TRP A 69 0.22 -5.12 -13.56
C TRP A 69 -0.30 -6.56 -13.54
N GLU A 70 0.61 -7.49 -13.81
CA GLU A 70 0.33 -8.91 -13.63
C GLU A 70 0.71 -9.33 -12.21
N LYS A 71 -0.20 -10.04 -11.57
CA LYS A 71 -0.01 -10.58 -10.22
C LYS A 71 0.97 -11.74 -10.27
N ARG A 72 2.09 -11.63 -9.55
CA ARG A 72 3.07 -12.72 -9.40
C ARG A 72 2.50 -13.86 -8.52
N PRO A 73 2.87 -15.12 -8.78
CA PRO A 73 2.66 -16.22 -7.83
C PRO A 73 3.13 -15.85 -6.41
N GLY A 74 2.30 -16.15 -5.40
CA GLY A 74 2.55 -15.82 -4.00
C GLY A 74 2.14 -14.41 -3.58
N GLN A 75 1.73 -13.52 -4.50
CA GLN A 75 1.11 -12.26 -4.12
C GLN A 75 -0.36 -12.46 -3.72
N LEU A 76 -0.87 -11.59 -2.84
CA LEU A 76 -2.25 -11.57 -2.36
C LEU A 76 -2.80 -10.15 -2.55
N HIS A 77 -3.88 -10.04 -3.34
CA HIS A 77 -4.57 -8.77 -3.55
C HIS A 77 -5.79 -8.76 -2.65
N LEU A 78 -5.81 -7.87 -1.67
CA LEU A 78 -6.92 -7.69 -0.76
C LEU A 78 -7.68 -6.42 -1.15
N GLN A 79 -8.86 -6.61 -1.73
CA GLN A 79 -9.79 -5.54 -2.06
C GLN A 79 -10.76 -5.35 -0.90
N THR A 80 -10.70 -4.19 -0.26
CA THR A 80 -11.54 -3.85 0.90
C THR A 80 -12.81 -3.08 0.54
N HIS A 81 -12.90 -2.59 -0.71
CA HIS A 81 -13.95 -1.64 -1.13
C HIS A 81 -14.05 -0.45 -0.15
N HIS A 82 -15.14 0.33 -0.19
CA HIS A 82 -15.30 1.54 0.62
C HIS A 82 -16.74 1.72 1.11
N GLY A 83 -17.37 0.61 1.50
CA GLY A 83 -18.67 0.59 2.19
C GLY A 83 -18.50 0.64 3.70
#